data_AF-A0A098L9J4-F1
#
_entry.id   AF-A0A098L9J4-F1
#
_cell.length_a   1.000
_cell.length_b   1.000
_cell.length_c   1.000
_cell.angle_alpha   90.00
_cell.angle_beta   90.00
_cell.angle_gamma   90.00
#
_symmetry.space_group_name_H-M   'P 1'
#
loop_
_entity.id
_entity.type
_entity.pdbx_description
1 polymer ?
#
loop_
_entity_poly.entity_id
_entity_poly.type
_entity_poly.pdbx_seq_one_letter_code
_entity_poly.pdbx_strand_id
1 'polypeptide(L)'
;MIKTYSKEIKGVSPGNAGANQVWDFSDIIFEGEPSVIKVIYPSSTAFSSYFPTGTLAETSDDQSYVISHITSTERIRLGSFSNHSMNTTTVVYSNPMTIVKLPLKYNESFSDDFNGTYVESDIIKSGSITTTYDGYGTLKTQFGTYDNIIRLKYTTIEKETSQV
;
A
#
# COMPACT_ATOMS: atom_id res chain seq x y z
N MET A 1 -12.30 12.06 -2.10
CA MET A 1 -12.50 10.61 -1.89
C MET A 1 -11.97 9.88 -3.11
N ILE A 2 -11.17 8.83 -2.91
CA ILE A 2 -10.67 7.99 -4.01
C ILE A 2 -11.52 6.73 -4.00
N LYS A 3 -12.20 6.45 -5.12
CA LYS A 3 -12.92 5.18 -5.29
C LYS A 3 -11.93 4.13 -5.76
N THR A 4 -11.91 2.98 -5.11
CA THR A 4 -11.08 1.85 -5.52
C THR A 4 -11.93 0.62 -5.78
N TYR A 5 -11.61 -0.06 -6.87
CA TYR A 5 -12.22 -1.33 -7.21
C TYR A 5 -11.15 -2.41 -6.99
N SER A 6 -11.33 -3.24 -5.97
CA SER A 6 -10.44 -4.35 -5.65
C SER A 6 -11.23 -5.66 -5.65
N LYS A 7 -10.85 -6.56 -6.55
CA LYS A 7 -11.36 -7.93 -6.61
C LYS A 7 -10.15 -8.79 -6.95
N GLU A 8 -9.95 -9.86 -6.18
CA GLU A 8 -8.97 -10.86 -6.58
C GLU A 8 -9.56 -11.63 -7.77
N ILE A 9 -8.87 -11.59 -8.90
CA ILE A 9 -9.31 -12.27 -10.12
C ILE A 9 -8.22 -13.27 -10.50
N LYS A 10 -8.54 -14.55 -10.37
CA LYS A 10 -7.63 -15.64 -10.72
C LYS A 10 -7.37 -15.65 -12.22
N GLY A 11 -6.12 -15.87 -12.61
CA GLY A 11 -5.72 -16.04 -14.01
C GLY A 11 -5.51 -14.75 -14.80
N VAL A 12 -5.65 -13.58 -14.18
CA VAL A 12 -5.31 -12.30 -14.82
C VAL A 12 -3.81 -12.05 -14.71
N SER A 13 -3.16 -11.87 -15.85
CA SER A 13 -1.76 -11.44 -15.90
C SER A 13 -1.67 -9.92 -15.68
N PRO A 14 -0.71 -9.41 -14.88
CA PRO A 14 -0.47 -7.97 -14.73
C PRO A 14 0.08 -7.30 -16.02
N GLY A 15 0.33 -8.08 -17.08
CA GLY A 15 0.89 -7.62 -18.34
C GLY A 15 2.39 -7.34 -18.28
N ASN A 16 2.95 -6.96 -19.43
CA ASN A 16 4.39 -6.77 -19.59
C ASN A 16 4.89 -5.48 -18.93
N ALA A 17 6.16 -5.51 -18.50
CA ALA A 17 6.94 -4.32 -18.16
C ALA A 17 7.37 -3.59 -19.44
N GLY A 18 7.75 -2.32 -19.33
CA GLY A 18 8.30 -1.57 -20.45
C GLY A 18 7.73 -0.18 -20.65
N ALA A 19 8.32 0.53 -21.61
CA ALA A 19 7.82 1.80 -22.10
C ALA A 19 6.58 1.60 -22.98
N ASN A 20 5.68 2.59 -22.97
CA ASN A 20 4.50 2.68 -23.84
C ASN A 20 3.64 1.40 -23.87
N GLN A 21 3.44 0.77 -22.71
CA GLN A 21 2.61 -0.43 -22.61
C GLN A 21 1.13 -0.08 -22.69
N VAL A 22 0.33 -1.03 -23.20
CA VAL A 22 -1.12 -1.00 -23.08
C VAL A 22 -1.54 -2.14 -22.18
N TRP A 23 -2.03 -1.82 -20.99
CA TRP A 23 -2.61 -2.80 -20.07
C TRP A 23 -4.13 -2.75 -20.23
N ASP A 24 -4.67 -3.73 -20.95
CA ASP A 24 -6.09 -3.79 -21.27
C ASP A 24 -6.83 -4.76 -20.33
N PHE A 25 -7.59 -4.19 -19.40
CA PHE A 25 -8.48 -4.89 -18.48
C PHE A 25 -9.93 -4.47 -18.69
N SER A 26 -10.28 -4.02 -19.90
CA SER A 26 -11.66 -3.58 -20.22
C SER A 26 -12.69 -4.71 -20.13
N ASP A 27 -12.28 -5.95 -20.41
CA ASP A 27 -13.13 -7.14 -20.31
C ASP A 27 -13.31 -7.64 -18.86
N ILE A 28 -12.60 -7.05 -17.89
CA ILE A 28 -12.75 -7.41 -16.48
C ILE A 28 -14.00 -6.74 -15.91
N ILE A 29 -15.02 -7.56 -15.67
CA ILE A 29 -16.28 -7.11 -15.06
C ILE A 29 -16.14 -7.11 -13.53
N PHE A 30 -16.24 -5.92 -12.92
CA PHE A 30 -16.46 -5.82 -11.48
C PHE A 30 -17.95 -5.89 -11.17
N GLU A 31 -18.36 -7.02 -10.61
CA GLU A 31 -19.65 -7.20 -9.98
C GLU A 31 -19.50 -6.89 -8.48
N GLY A 32 -20.12 -5.81 -8.01
CA GLY A 32 -20.07 -5.36 -6.60
C GLY A 32 -20.02 -3.84 -6.45
N GLU A 33 -20.30 -3.36 -5.24
CA GLU A 33 -20.16 -1.94 -4.91
C GLU A 33 -18.67 -1.55 -4.78
N PRO A 34 -18.24 -0.38 -5.30
CA PRO A 34 -16.89 0.11 -5.08
C PRO A 34 -16.59 0.26 -3.59
N SER A 35 -15.41 -0.18 -3.18
CA SER A 35 -14.87 0.23 -1.89
C SER A 35 -14.34 1.66 -2.00
N VAL A 36 -14.74 2.53 -1.07
CA VAL A 36 -14.24 3.91 -1.05
C VAL A 36 -13.08 3.98 -0.09
N ILE A 37 -11.88 4.29 -0.60
CA ILE A 37 -10.76 4.62 0.28
C ILE A 37 -10.93 6.06 0.75
N LYS A 38 -11.08 6.18 2.06
CA LYS A 38 -11.00 7.44 2.78
C LYS A 38 -9.56 7.71 3.15
N VAL A 39 -9.17 8.97 3.00
CA VAL A 39 -7.87 9.47 3.41
C VAL A 39 -8.13 10.52 4.48
N ILE A 40 -7.59 10.30 5.67
CA ILE A 40 -7.76 11.19 6.82
C ILE A 40 -6.40 11.48 7.46
N TYR A 41 -6.35 12.52 8.30
CA TYR A 41 -5.17 12.80 9.11
C TYR A 41 -5.12 11.82 10.29
N PRO A 42 -3.99 11.12 10.53
CA PRO A 42 -3.85 10.25 11.70
C PRO A 42 -4.11 10.98 13.01
N SER A 43 -3.78 12.27 13.12
CA SER A 43 -4.05 13.10 14.30
C SER A 43 -5.53 13.26 14.66
N SER A 44 -6.45 12.94 13.74
CA SER A 44 -7.91 12.97 13.99
C SER A 44 -8.47 11.65 14.54
N THR A 45 -7.61 10.64 14.77
CA THR A 45 -8.03 9.29 15.15
C THR A 45 -7.61 8.93 16.58
N ALA A 46 -8.28 7.92 17.14
CA ALA A 46 -7.99 7.40 18.47
C ALA A 46 -6.60 6.72 18.57
N PHE A 47 -6.05 6.26 17.45
CA PHE A 47 -4.74 5.57 17.39
C PHE A 47 -3.58 6.53 17.08
N SER A 48 -3.82 7.84 17.06
CA SER A 48 -2.83 8.87 16.73
C SER A 48 -1.55 8.79 17.57
N SER A 49 -1.65 8.39 18.84
CA SER A 49 -0.51 8.26 19.76
C SER A 49 0.53 7.22 19.32
N TYR A 50 0.12 6.20 18.54
CA TYR A 50 1.05 5.20 18.00
C TYR A 50 1.85 5.71 16.79
N PHE A 51 1.36 6.75 16.10
CA PHE A 51 1.94 7.24 14.85
C PHE A 51 2.10 8.77 14.87
N PRO A 52 2.92 9.32 15.78
CA PRO A 52 3.04 10.77 15.97
C PRO A 52 3.56 11.52 14.74
N THR A 53 4.28 10.84 13.84
CA THR A 53 4.77 11.41 12.58
C THR A 53 3.85 11.14 11.40
N GLY A 54 2.74 10.41 11.57
CA GLY A 54 1.85 10.04 10.48
C GLY A 54 1.17 11.26 9.84
N THR A 55 1.27 11.38 8.51
CA THR A 55 0.62 12.46 7.75
C THR A 55 -0.64 12.00 7.03
N LEU A 56 -0.80 10.68 6.86
CA LEU A 56 -1.88 10.09 6.07
C LEU A 56 -2.31 8.74 6.67
N ALA A 57 -3.61 8.56 6.86
CA ALA A 57 -4.23 7.27 7.17
C ALA A 57 -5.27 6.93 6.09
N GLU A 58 -5.16 5.74 5.51
CA GLU A 58 -6.06 5.18 4.51
C GLU A 58 -6.94 4.09 5.13
N THR A 59 -8.25 4.16 4.90
CA THR A 59 -9.21 3.12 5.33
C THR A 59 -10.31 2.93 4.30
N SER A 60 -10.85 1.72 4.22
CA SER A 60 -12.03 1.37 3.41
C SER A 60 -13.28 1.04 4.24
N ASP A 61 -13.12 0.84 5.55
CA ASP A 61 -14.13 0.26 6.45
C ASP A 61 -14.26 1.01 7.80
N ASP A 62 -13.52 2.12 7.95
CA ASP A 62 -13.37 2.92 9.17
C ASP A 62 -12.86 2.13 10.41
N GLN A 63 -12.37 0.91 10.21
CA GLN A 63 -11.90 0.00 11.26
C GLN A 63 -10.42 -0.35 11.08
N SER A 64 -10.01 -0.53 9.83
CA SER A 64 -8.66 -0.91 9.40
C SER A 64 -8.00 0.26 8.68
N TYR A 65 -6.81 0.62 9.14
CA TYR A 65 -6.07 1.79 8.69
C TYR A 65 -4.64 1.39 8.32
N VAL A 66 -4.18 1.86 7.17
CA VAL A 66 -2.76 1.91 6.82
C VAL A 66 -2.26 3.32 7.08
N ILE A 67 -1.18 3.45 7.84
CA ILE A 67 -0.63 4.76 8.21
C ILE A 67 0.68 4.98 7.46
N SER A 68 0.79 6.14 6.80
CA SER A 68 1.98 6.58 6.08
C SER A 68 2.46 7.96 6.52
N HIS A 69 3.75 8.19 6.32
CA HIS A 69 4.34 9.52 6.27
C HIS A 69 4.76 9.80 4.82
N ILE A 70 4.37 10.95 4.29
CA ILE A 70 4.69 11.36 2.91
C ILE A 70 5.44 12.68 2.96
N THR A 71 6.61 12.69 2.34
CA THR A 71 7.45 13.88 2.15
C THR A 71 7.58 14.19 0.66
N SER A 72 8.38 15.21 0.32
CA SER A 72 8.74 15.47 -1.08
C SER A 72 9.66 14.41 -1.69
N THR A 73 10.28 13.55 -0.88
CA THR A 73 11.30 12.58 -1.31
C THR A 73 10.85 11.14 -1.21
N GLU A 74 9.80 10.82 -0.45
CA GLU A 74 9.34 9.45 -0.28
C GLU A 74 7.95 9.32 0.34
N ARG A 75 7.39 8.13 0.22
CA ARG A 75 6.27 7.63 1.01
C ARG A 75 6.74 6.41 1.80
N ILE A 76 6.73 6.53 3.13
CA ILE A 76 7.01 5.44 4.05
C ILE A 76 5.71 4.98 4.75
N ARG A 77 5.56 3.69 4.98
CA ARG A 77 4.51 3.11 5.83
C ARG A 77 5.04 3.03 7.25
N LEU A 78 4.34 3.68 8.18
CA LEU A 78 4.67 3.67 9.61
C LEU A 78 4.06 2.48 10.33
N GLY A 79 3.01 1.90 9.77
CA GLY A 79 2.36 0.72 10.32
C GLY A 79 0.89 0.64 9.92
N SER A 80 0.13 -0.09 10.72
CA SER A 80 -1.31 -0.27 10.54
C SER A 80 -2.02 -0.35 11.87
N PHE A 81 -3.28 0.05 11.89
CA PHE A 81 -4.18 -0.10 13.02
C PHE A 81 -5.45 -0.78 12.55
N SER A 82 -5.93 -1.77 13.27
CA SER A 82 -7.19 -2.43 12.97
C SER A 82 -7.96 -2.66 14.25
N ASN A 83 -9.22 -2.21 14.30
CA ASN A 83 -10.09 -2.38 15.45
C ASN A 83 -11.40 -3.04 15.05
N HIS A 84 -11.45 -4.36 15.17
CA HIS A 84 -12.65 -5.15 14.97
C HIS A 84 -13.22 -5.56 16.33
N SER A 85 -14.53 -5.80 16.40
CA SER A 85 -15.28 -6.01 17.65
C SER A 85 -14.70 -7.06 18.63
N MET A 86 -13.81 -7.95 18.17
CA MET A 86 -13.20 -9.00 18.98
C MET A 86 -11.67 -8.89 19.10
N ASN A 87 -11.01 -8.01 18.35
CA ASN A 87 -9.57 -7.87 18.40
C ASN A 87 -9.12 -6.50 17.90
N THR A 88 -8.22 -5.87 18.65
CA THR A 88 -7.45 -4.72 18.20
C THR A 88 -6.06 -5.21 17.82
N THR A 89 -5.57 -4.77 16.67
CA THR A 89 -4.24 -5.12 16.18
C THR A 89 -3.56 -3.86 15.68
N THR A 90 -2.46 -3.51 16.33
CA THR A 90 -1.64 -2.37 15.99
C THR A 90 -0.26 -2.87 15.61
N VAL A 91 0.18 -2.58 14.39
CA VAL A 91 1.55 -2.82 13.95
C VAL A 91 2.25 -1.48 13.88
N VAL A 92 3.36 -1.32 14.60
CA VAL A 92 4.19 -0.12 14.57
C VAL A 92 5.57 -0.49 14.05
N TYR A 93 5.99 0.14 12.96
CA TYR A 93 7.33 -0.05 12.43
C TYR A 93 8.33 0.86 13.12
N SER A 94 9.28 0.24 13.84
CA SER A 94 10.47 0.90 14.37
C SER A 94 11.46 1.27 13.28
N ASN A 95 11.52 0.49 12.21
CA ASN A 95 12.12 0.86 10.93
C ASN A 95 11.03 0.84 9.84
N PRO A 96 10.43 2.00 9.50
CA PRO A 96 9.34 2.11 8.53
C PRO A 96 9.67 1.53 7.16
N MET A 97 8.65 0.98 6.49
CA MET A 97 8.79 0.42 5.16
C MET A 97 8.69 1.53 4.10
N THR A 98 9.74 1.74 3.32
CA THR A 98 9.76 2.69 2.20
C THR A 98 8.99 2.09 1.01
N ILE A 99 7.80 2.62 0.75
CA ILE A 99 6.92 2.10 -0.32
C ILE A 99 7.35 2.67 -1.69
N VAL A 100 7.66 3.97 -1.72
CA VAL A 100 8.03 4.72 -2.93
C VAL A 100 9.06 5.79 -2.60
N LYS A 101 10.10 5.93 -3.43
CA LYS A 101 11.00 7.08 -3.45
C LYS A 101 10.58 8.06 -4.55
N LEU A 102 10.75 9.35 -4.28
CA LEU A 102 10.41 10.47 -5.15
C LEU A 102 11.63 11.38 -5.35
N PRO A 103 11.83 11.95 -6.55
CA PRO A 103 11.06 11.70 -7.78
C PRO A 103 11.28 10.28 -8.32
N LEU A 104 10.28 9.76 -9.04
CA LEU A 104 10.38 8.45 -9.68
C LEU A 104 11.17 8.53 -10.99
N LYS A 105 12.09 7.59 -11.20
CA LYS A 105 12.81 7.42 -12.47
C LYS A 105 12.49 6.06 -13.08
N TYR A 106 12.16 6.05 -14.37
CA TYR A 106 11.85 4.81 -15.08
C TYR A 106 13.05 3.84 -15.06
N ASN A 107 12.77 2.56 -14.83
CA ASN A 107 13.73 1.47 -14.56
C ASN A 107 14.55 1.61 -13.27
N GLU A 108 14.27 2.60 -12.42
CA GLU A 108 14.85 2.62 -11.09
C GLU A 108 14.22 1.54 -10.21
N SER A 109 15.08 0.89 -9.42
CA SER A 109 14.71 -0.11 -8.44
C SER A 109 15.43 0.22 -7.14
N PHE A 110 14.72 0.13 -6.02
CA PHE A 110 15.31 0.23 -4.69
C PHE A 110 14.79 -0.89 -3.80
N SER A 111 15.62 -1.27 -2.82
CA SER A 111 15.25 -2.20 -1.76
C SER A 111 15.32 -1.47 -0.42
N ASP A 112 14.46 -1.88 0.49
CA ASP A 112 14.41 -1.40 1.87
C ASP A 112 14.13 -2.58 2.80
N ASP A 113 14.88 -2.68 3.89
CA ASP A 113 14.60 -3.62 4.97
C ASP A 113 13.77 -2.90 6.02
N PHE A 114 12.72 -3.53 6.54
CA PHE A 114 11.84 -2.94 7.53
C PHE A 114 11.66 -3.85 8.74
N ASN A 115 11.32 -3.26 9.88
CA ASN A 115 10.98 -4.00 11.09
C ASN A 115 10.00 -3.23 11.97
N GLY A 116 9.24 -3.98 12.76
CA GLY A 116 8.27 -3.45 13.71
C GLY A 116 7.72 -4.53 14.62
N THR A 117 6.76 -4.14 15.43
CA THR A 117 6.13 -5.00 16.42
C THR A 117 4.62 -4.89 16.35
N TYR A 118 3.96 -5.98 16.71
CA TYR A 118 2.57 -5.93 17.14
C TYR A 118 2.53 -5.32 18.55
N VAL A 119 1.67 -4.35 18.81
CA VAL A 119 1.63 -3.68 20.13
C VAL A 119 0.99 -4.59 21.17
N GLU A 120 -0.01 -5.36 20.75
CA GLU A 120 -0.80 -6.23 21.63
C GLU A 120 -0.19 -7.63 21.82
N SER A 121 1.01 -7.90 21.28
CA SER A 121 1.71 -9.19 21.45
C SER A 121 3.24 -9.06 21.30
N ASP A 122 4.00 -10.05 21.73
CA ASP A 122 5.47 -10.08 21.58
C ASP A 122 5.94 -10.53 20.18
N ILE A 123 5.14 -10.28 19.15
CA ILE A 123 5.45 -10.64 17.76
C ILE A 123 6.21 -9.50 17.10
N ILE A 124 7.38 -9.84 16.55
CA ILE A 124 8.17 -8.96 15.69
C ILE A 124 7.81 -9.27 14.24
N LYS A 125 7.50 -8.22 13.48
CA LYS A 125 7.36 -8.26 12.03
C LYS A 125 8.61 -7.67 11.40
N SER A 126 9.23 -8.37 10.47
CA SER A 126 10.37 -7.85 9.71
C SER A 126 10.37 -8.37 8.29
N GLY A 127 11.09 -7.71 7.41
CA GLY A 127 11.13 -8.11 6.02
C GLY A 127 11.94 -7.16 5.16
N SER A 128 11.84 -7.39 3.86
CA SER A 128 12.36 -6.50 2.85
C SER A 128 11.30 -6.23 1.78
N ILE A 129 11.35 -5.04 1.20
CA ILE A 129 10.56 -4.64 0.05
C ILE A 129 11.50 -4.18 -1.06
N THR A 130 11.27 -4.65 -2.29
CA THR A 130 11.92 -4.14 -3.49
C THR A 130 10.86 -3.53 -4.38
N THR A 131 10.98 -2.23 -4.67
CA THR A 131 10.07 -1.52 -5.56
C THR A 131 10.81 -1.09 -6.82
N THR A 132 10.20 -1.35 -7.99
CA THR A 132 10.73 -0.99 -9.31
C THR A 132 9.67 -0.22 -10.10
N TYR A 133 10.05 0.93 -10.66
CA TYR A 133 9.26 1.58 -11.71
C TYR A 133 9.53 0.86 -13.03
N ASP A 134 8.71 -0.15 -13.33
CA ASP A 134 8.98 -1.13 -14.38
C ASP A 134 8.20 -0.89 -15.68
N GLY A 135 7.26 0.06 -15.74
CA GLY A 135 6.58 0.37 -16.98
C GLY A 135 5.75 1.65 -16.95
N TYR A 136 5.50 2.24 -18.11
CA TYR A 136 4.55 3.35 -18.27
C TYR A 136 3.75 3.19 -19.56
N GLY A 137 2.56 3.80 -19.61
CA GLY A 137 1.71 3.75 -20.80
C GLY A 137 0.24 4.04 -20.53
N THR A 138 -0.64 3.24 -21.12
CA THR A 138 -2.10 3.39 -21.08
C THR A 138 -2.74 2.20 -20.35
N LEU A 139 -3.61 2.49 -19.38
CA LEU A 139 -4.44 1.51 -18.67
C LEU A 139 -5.87 1.62 -19.16
N LYS A 140 -6.44 0.51 -19.63
CA LYS A 140 -7.86 0.42 -19.95
C LYS A 140 -8.56 -0.46 -18.92
N THR A 141 -9.71 -0.01 -18.45
CA THR A 141 -10.59 -0.72 -17.53
C THR A 141 -12.02 -0.57 -18.02
N GLN A 142 -12.95 -1.35 -17.48
CA GLN A 142 -14.38 -1.13 -17.72
C GLN A 142 -14.88 0.27 -17.30
N PHE A 143 -14.11 1.01 -16.49
CA PHE A 143 -14.45 2.37 -16.05
C PHE A 143 -13.87 3.47 -16.94
N GLY A 144 -12.96 3.14 -17.86
CA GLY A 144 -12.34 4.13 -18.75
C GLY A 144 -10.92 3.78 -19.17
N THR A 145 -10.37 4.67 -20.00
CA THR A 145 -8.98 4.64 -20.47
C THR A 145 -8.20 5.75 -19.77
N TYR A 146 -7.04 5.39 -19.23
CA TYR A 146 -6.15 6.26 -18.49
C TYR A 146 -4.79 6.28 -19.18
N ASP A 147 -4.46 7.39 -19.81
CA ASP A 147 -3.17 7.61 -20.46
C ASP A 147 -2.14 8.18 -19.48
N ASN A 148 -0.86 8.06 -19.85
CA ASN A 148 0.27 8.59 -19.09
C ASN A 148 0.33 8.09 -17.64
N ILE A 149 0.06 6.79 -17.46
CA ILE A 149 0.16 6.13 -16.15
C ILE A 149 1.51 5.45 -15.99
N ILE A 150 1.93 5.31 -14.73
CA ILE A 150 3.12 4.57 -14.34
C ILE A 150 2.72 3.27 -13.66
N ARG A 151 3.58 2.26 -13.76
CA ARG A 151 3.48 0.99 -13.06
C ARG A 151 4.65 0.85 -12.09
N LEU A 152 4.31 0.67 -10.83
CA LEU A 152 5.25 0.30 -9.78
C LEU A 152 5.03 -1.17 -9.45
N LYS A 153 6.07 -1.98 -9.59
CA LYS A 153 6.10 -3.37 -9.16
C LYS A 153 6.83 -3.44 -7.82
N TYR A 154 6.19 -4.02 -6.83
CA TYR A 154 6.83 -4.31 -5.54
C TYR A 154 6.85 -5.81 -5.26
N THR A 155 7.93 -6.27 -4.65
CA THR A 155 8.06 -7.61 -4.07
C THR A 155 8.38 -7.44 -2.59
N THR A 156 7.59 -8.06 -1.74
CA THR A 156 7.81 -8.02 -0.29
C THR A 156 8.10 -9.43 0.22
N ILE A 157 9.13 -9.57 1.04
CA ILE A 157 9.44 -10.79 1.78
C ILE A 157 9.25 -10.45 3.25
N GLU A 158 8.29 -11.10 3.91
CA GLU A 158 7.96 -10.83 5.31
C GLU A 158 8.12 -12.08 6.17
N LYS A 159 8.49 -11.86 7.43
CA LYS A 159 8.48 -12.88 8.47
C LYS A 159 7.94 -12.30 9.77
N GLU A 160 7.29 -13.17 10.54
CA GLU A 160 6.80 -12.89 11.88
C GLU A 160 7.40 -13.91 12.84
N THR A 161 7.95 -13.41 13.95
CA THR A 161 8.63 -14.22 14.95
C THR A 161 8.24 -13.76 16.34
N SER A 162 7.99 -14.69 17.25
CA SER A 162 7.85 -14.38 18.67
C SER A 162 9.19 -14.00 19.29
N GLN A 163 9.20 -13.04 20.21
CA GLN A 163 10.33 -12.86 21.13
C GLN A 163 10.37 -14.06 22.08
N VAL A 164 11.29 -15.00 21.87
CA VAL A 164 11.61 -16.07 22.82
C VAL A 164 13.08 -15.93 23.21
#